data_AF-A0A921B8Y0-F1
#
_entry.id   AF-A0A921B8Y0-F1
#
_cell.length_a   1.000
_cell.length_b   1.000
_cell.length_c   1.000
_cell.angle_alpha   90.00
_cell.angle_beta   90.00
_cell.angle_gamma   90.00
#
_symmetry.space_group_name_H-M   'P 1'
#
loop_
_entity.id
_entity.type
_entity.pdbx_description
1 polymer ?
#
loop_
_entity_poly.entity_id
_entity_poly.type
_entity_poly.pdbx_seq_one_letter_code
_entity_poly.pdbx_strand_id
1 'polypeptide(L)'
;MGQFGYLLPALVFFGVFFSTGKDFLKATAAIMIVVTLQVIYEKFKRGAVEKKLFLTWIALVVFGSATLLFRDPVFFAMESKYYKLAVC
;
A
#
# COMPACT_ATOMS: atom_id res chain seq x y z
N MET A 1 -8.30 -13.69 -15.28
CA MET A 1 -9.16 -13.47 -14.09
C MET A 1 -10.54 -12.95 -14.51
N GLY A 2 -11.62 -13.26 -13.79
CA GLY A 2 -12.90 -12.56 -13.98
C GLY A 2 -12.78 -11.11 -13.50
N GLN A 3 -13.50 -10.18 -14.15
CA GLN A 3 -13.43 -8.73 -13.88
C GLN A 3 -13.57 -8.35 -12.39
N PHE A 4 -14.29 -9.16 -11.62
CA PHE A 4 -14.49 -8.99 -10.18
C PHE A 4 -13.20 -9.04 -9.32
N GLY A 5 -12.16 -9.77 -9.76
CA GLY A 5 -10.91 -9.87 -8.98
C GLY A 5 -10.19 -8.52 -8.82
N TYR A 6 -10.34 -7.64 -9.80
CA TYR A 6 -9.75 -6.30 -9.80
C TYR A 6 -10.51 -5.29 -8.92
N LEU A 7 -11.73 -5.60 -8.52
CA LEU A 7 -12.58 -4.71 -7.72
C LEU A 7 -12.38 -4.91 -6.21
N LEU A 8 -11.88 -6.08 -5.79
CA LEU A 8 -11.62 -6.39 -4.38
C LEU A 8 -10.66 -5.39 -3.70
N PRO A 9 -9.50 -5.02 -4.29
CA PRO A 9 -8.60 -4.05 -3.68
C PRO A 9 -9.25 -2.67 -3.52
N ALA A 10 -10.04 -2.24 -4.51
CA ALA A 10 -10.76 -0.97 -4.46
C ALA A 10 -11.83 -0.97 -3.35
N LEU A 11 -12.59 -2.05 -3.21
CA LEU A 11 -13.59 -2.19 -2.15
C LEU A 11 -12.96 -2.13 -0.75
N VAL A 12 -11.83 -2.82 -0.56
CA VAL A 12 -11.07 -2.78 0.70
C VAL A 12 -10.50 -1.39 0.96
N PHE A 13 -9.97 -0.72 -0.08
CA PHE A 13 -9.49 0.65 0.02
C PHE A 13 -10.57 1.59 0.56
N PHE A 14 -11.76 1.59 -0.05
CA PHE A 14 -12.87 2.43 0.40
C PHE A 14 -13.32 2.09 1.82
N GLY A 15 -13.42 0.80 2.16
CA GLY A 15 -13.81 0.35 3.50
C GLY A 15 -12.84 0.82 4.59
N VAL A 16 -11.54 0.61 4.39
CA VAL A 16 -10.50 1.01 5.36
C VAL A 16 -10.35 2.53 5.42
N PHE A 17 -10.47 3.22 4.28
CA PHE A 17 -10.37 4.68 4.22
C PHE A 17 -11.48 5.36 5.04
N PHE A 18 -12.73 4.92 4.89
CA PHE A 18 -13.85 5.44 5.67
C PHE A 18 -13.76 5.04 7.15
N SER A 19 -13.39 3.79 7.44
CA SER A 19 -13.30 3.30 8.83
C SER A 19 -12.18 3.94 9.63
N THR A 20 -11.10 4.39 8.97
CA THR A 20 -9.92 4.95 9.64
C THR A 20 -9.88 6.48 9.62
N GLY A 21 -10.98 7.15 9.27
CA GLY A 21 -11.02 8.62 9.29
C GLY A 21 -10.10 9.29 8.26
N LYS A 22 -9.95 8.68 7.07
CA LYS A 22 -9.14 9.17 5.93
C LYS A 22 -7.62 8.98 6.07
N ASP A 23 -7.18 8.03 6.89
CA ASP A 23 -5.77 7.62 6.93
C ASP A 23 -5.39 6.84 5.66
N PHE A 24 -4.82 7.53 4.68
CA PHE A 24 -4.31 6.92 3.45
C PHE A 24 -3.24 5.84 3.72
N LEU A 25 -2.46 5.97 4.80
CA LEU A 25 -1.42 5.00 5.15
C LEU A 25 -1.99 3.63 5.54
N LYS A 26 -3.03 3.60 6.36
CA LYS A 26 -3.67 2.33 6.75
C LYS A 26 -4.42 1.72 5.57
N ALA A 27 -5.01 2.56 4.72
CA ALA A 27 -5.61 2.11 3.47
C ALA A 27 -4.56 1.48 2.53
N THR A 28 -3.38 2.11 2.37
CA THR A 28 -2.26 1.58 1.57
C THR A 28 -1.71 0.26 2.14
N ALA A 29 -1.56 0.16 3.47
CA ALA A 29 -1.15 -1.09 4.11
C ALA A 29 -2.18 -2.21 3.89
N ALA A 30 -3.47 -1.90 4.01
CA ALA A 30 -4.55 -2.86 3.80
C ALA A 30 -4.60 -3.37 2.35
N ILE A 31 -4.49 -2.49 1.35
CA ILE A 31 -4.46 -2.92 -0.06
C ILE A 31 -3.22 -3.78 -0.36
N MET A 32 -2.06 -3.49 0.23
CA MET A 32 -0.86 -4.33 0.07
C MET A 32 -1.09 -5.76 0.55
N ILE A 33 -1.71 -5.93 1.73
CA ILE A 33 -2.04 -7.25 2.27
C ILE A 33 -3.01 -7.98 1.35
N VAL A 34 -4.08 -7.30 0.92
CA VAL A 34 -5.12 -7.90 0.07
C VAL A 34 -4.58 -8.31 -1.29
N VAL A 35 -3.79 -7.45 -1.95
CA VAL A 35 -3.18 -7.80 -3.25
C VAL A 35 -2.19 -8.95 -3.09
N THR A 36 -1.45 -9.02 -1.98
CA THR A 36 -0.56 -10.16 -1.70
C THR A 36 -1.35 -11.46 -1.52
N LEU A 37 -2.45 -11.43 -0.78
CA LEU A 37 -3.36 -12.57 -0.64
C LEU A 37 -3.97 -12.99 -1.98
N GLN A 38 -4.33 -12.05 -2.85
CA GLN A 38 -4.85 -12.35 -4.19
C GLN A 38 -3.82 -13.07 -5.06
N VAL A 39 -2.56 -12.61 -5.06
CA VAL A 39 -1.48 -13.26 -5.81
C VAL A 39 -1.25 -14.69 -5.31
N ILE A 40 -1.27 -14.90 -3.99
CA ILE A 40 -1.15 -16.24 -3.38
C ILE A 40 -2.34 -17.12 -3.77
N TYR A 41 -3.56 -16.59 -3.68
CA TYR A 41 -4.78 -17.31 -4.02
C TYR A 41 -4.80 -17.73 -5.49
N GLU A 42 -4.40 -16.84 -6.40
CA GLU A 42 -4.32 -17.13 -7.83
C GLU A 42 -3.23 -18.15 -8.15
N LYS A 43 -2.07 -18.05 -7.48
CA LYS A 43 -1.01 -19.05 -7.58
C LYS A 43 -1.52 -20.43 -7.16
N PHE A 44 -2.35 -20.51 -6.11
CA PHE A 44 -2.90 -21.78 -5.63
C PHE A 44 -4.01 -22.33 -6.53
N LYS A 45 -4.90 -21.47 -7.04
CA LYS A 45 -6.07 -21.90 -7.83
C LYS A 45 -5.74 -22.23 -9.28
N ARG A 46 -4.86 -21.45 -9.92
CA ARG A 46 -4.51 -21.58 -11.35
C ARG A 46 -3.14 -22.19 -11.59
N GLY A 47 -2.30 -22.34 -10.56
CA GLY A 47 -0.92 -22.84 -10.69
C GLY A 47 0.05 -21.83 -11.33
N ALA A 48 -0.45 -20.83 -12.07
CA ALA A 48 0.34 -19.78 -12.68
C ALA A 48 -0.25 -18.40 -12.35
N VAL A 49 0.63 -17.46 -11.99
CA VAL A 49 0.28 -16.05 -11.77
C VAL A 49 0.35 -15.33 -13.12
N GLU A 50 -0.70 -14.60 -13.49
CA GLU A 50 -0.68 -13.75 -14.69
C GLU A 50 0.48 -12.75 -14.59
N LYS A 51 1.31 -12.65 -15.65
CA LYS A 51 2.48 -11.76 -15.67
C LYS A 51 2.14 -10.31 -15.30
N LYS A 52 0.97 -9.84 -15.72
CA LYS A 52 0.46 -8.50 -15.40
C LYS A 52 0.22 -8.32 -13.90
N LEU A 53 -0.47 -9.27 -13.26
CA LEU A 53 -0.75 -9.24 -11.83
C LEU A 53 0.54 -9.30 -11.01
N PHE A 54 1.49 -10.12 -11.44
CA PHE A 54 2.79 -10.26 -10.78
C PHE A 54 3.61 -8.96 -10.87
N LEU A 55 3.65 -8.33 -12.04
CA LEU A 55 4.34 -7.06 -12.24
C LEU A 55 3.73 -5.95 -11.37
N THR A 56 2.39 -5.86 -11.34
CA THR A 56 1.69 -4.88 -10.50
C THR A 56 1.91 -5.13 -9.02
N TRP A 57 1.99 -6.39 -8.59
CA TRP A 57 2.28 -6.73 -7.19
C TRP A 57 3.69 -6.30 -6.79
N ILE A 58 4.70 -6.56 -7.63
CA ILE A 58 6.07 -6.10 -7.37
C ILE A 58 6.11 -4.57 -7.26
N ALA A 59 5.52 -3.87 -8.23
CA ALA A 59 5.48 -2.40 -8.21
C ALA A 59 4.77 -1.88 -6.96
N LEU A 60 3.65 -2.49 -6.58
CA LEU A 60 2.86 -2.10 -5.42
C LEU A 60 3.58 -2.39 -4.11
N VAL A 61 4.31 -3.50 -3.99
CA VAL A 61 5.12 -3.82 -2.81
C VAL A 61 6.30 -2.84 -2.69
N VAL A 62 7.02 -2.56 -3.78
CA VAL A 62 8.15 -1.61 -3.77
C VAL A 62 7.67 -0.20 -3.45
N PHE A 63 6.65 0.29 -4.14
CA PHE A 63 6.14 1.64 -3.97
C PHE A 63 5.37 1.81 -2.64
N GLY A 64 4.60 0.81 -2.24
CA GLY A 64 3.87 0.80 -0.98
C GLY A 64 4.79 0.69 0.25
N SER A 65 5.83 -0.15 0.18
CA SER A 65 6.85 -0.21 1.24
C SER A 65 7.67 1.08 1.31
N ALA A 66 8.04 1.68 0.17
CA ALA A 66 8.64 3.00 0.15
C ALA A 66 7.72 4.04 0.81
N THR A 67 6.41 4.03 0.52
CA THR A 67 5.44 4.94 1.13
C THR A 67 5.35 4.77 2.65
N LEU A 68 5.50 3.55 3.17
CA LEU A 68 5.56 3.28 4.60
C LEU A 68 6.91 3.66 5.22
N LEU A 69 8.04 3.36 4.55
CA LEU A 69 9.40 3.64 5.04
C LEU A 69 9.74 5.14 5.03
N PHE A 70 9.26 5.88 4.03
CA PHE A 70 9.38 7.35 4.01
C PHE A 70 8.54 8.05 5.10
N ARG A 71 7.83 7.29 5.94
CA ARG A 71 7.08 7.79 7.11
C ARG A 71 7.83 7.60 8.43
N ASP A 72 8.99 6.94 8.45
CA ASP A 72 9.84 6.91 9.64
C ASP A 72 10.18 8.35 10.07
N PRO A 73 10.13 8.68 11.37
CA PRO A 73 10.20 10.04 11.92
C PRO A 73 11.51 10.79 11.60
N VAL A 74 12.43 10.16 10.88
CA VAL A 74 13.66 10.77 10.35
C VAL A 74 13.36 11.97 9.43
N PHE A 75 12.22 11.99 8.73
CA PHE A 75 11.81 13.18 7.96
C PHE A 75 11.35 14.35 8.86
N PHE A 76 10.69 14.08 9.99
CA PHE A 76 10.36 15.12 10.98
C PHE A 76 11.60 15.62 11.75
N ALA A 77 12.60 14.75 11.96
CA ALA A 77 13.83 15.12 12.66
C ALA A 77 14.69 16.13 11.88
N MET A 78 14.68 16.07 10.54
CA MET A 78 15.43 17.02 9.72
C MET A 78 14.73 18.38 9.63
N GLU A 79 13.42 18.45 9.40
CA GLU A 79 12.67 19.72 9.41
C GLU A 79 12.63 20.39 10.80
N SER A 80 12.55 19.61 11.89
CA SER A 80 12.51 20.14 13.25
C SER A 80 13.77 20.93 13.62
N LYS A 81 14.93 20.56 13.06
CA LYS A 81 16.19 21.27 13.32
C LYS A 81 16.27 22.64 12.63
N TYR A 82 15.60 22.81 11.49
CA TYR A 82 15.54 24.10 10.78
C TYR A 82 14.48 25.05 11.34
N TYR A 83 13.36 24.54 11.86
CA TYR A 83 12.34 25.39 12.51
C TYR A 83 12.84 26.03 13.82
N LYS A 84 13.71 25.35 14.56
CA LYS A 84 14.26 25.88 15.83
C LYS A 84 15.39 26.89 15.65
N LEU A 85 16.01 26.95 14.47
CA LEU A 85 17.05 27.94 14.14
C LEU A 85 16.50 29.22 13.50
N ALA A 86 15.31 29.19 12.91
CA ALA A 86 14.66 30.37 12.34
C ALA A 86 13.94 31.26 13.39
N VAL A 87 13.90 30.81 14.65
CA VAL A 87 13.23 31.49 15.79
C VAL A 87 14.25 31.78 16.91
N CYS A 88 15.53 31.93 16.57
CA CYS A 88 16.57 32.50 17.44
C CYS A 88 17.29 33.61 16.69
#